data_AF-A0ABD0J8B2-F1
#
_entry.id   AF-A0ABD0J8B2-F1
#
_cell.length_a   1.000
_cell.length_b   1.000
_cell.length_c   1.000
_cell.angle_alpha   90.00
_cell.angle_beta   90.00
_cell.angle_gamma   90.00
#
_symmetry.space_group_name_H-M   'P 1'
#
loop_
_entity.id
_entity.type
_entity.pdbx_description
1 polymer ?
#
loop_
_entity_poly.entity_id
_entity_poly.type
_entity_poly.pdbx_seq_one_letter_code
_entity_poly.pdbx_strand_id
1 'polypeptide(L)'
;MMESSWLLYSSNMMESSWLLYSSNMMESSWLLYSDNMMESSWLLYSSNMMESFLAALYSSNMMESSWLLYSDNMMESSWLLYSSNMMESSWLLYSSNMMLFKKLCNRLL
;
A
#
# COMPACT_ATOMS: atom_id res chain seq x y z
N MET A 1 -23.56 -6.00 9.36
CA MET A 1 -22.36 -6.02 8.52
C MET A 1 -22.50 -4.84 7.57
N MET A 2 -21.52 -3.94 7.53
CA MET A 2 -21.55 -2.82 6.59
C MET A 2 -20.78 -3.26 5.35
N GLU A 3 -21.57 -3.71 4.38
CA GLU A 3 -21.13 -4.11 3.04
C GLU A 3 -21.83 -3.17 2.05
N SER A 4 -21.08 -2.67 1.08
CA SER A 4 -21.64 -1.83 0.04
C SER A 4 -20.85 -1.98 -1.24
N SER A 5 -21.51 -2.00 -2.39
CA SER A 5 -20.79 -1.98 -3.67
C SER A 5 -20.10 -0.64 -3.89
N TRP A 6 -20.74 0.47 -3.49
CA TRP A 6 -20.25 1.84 -3.67
C TRP A 6 -20.58 2.69 -2.45
N LEU A 7 -19.57 3.34 -1.89
CA LEU A 7 -19.74 4.31 -0.80
C LEU A 7 -18.79 5.50 -0.98
N LEU A 8 -19.27 6.68 -0.60
CA LEU A 8 -18.44 7.89 -0.62
C LEU A 8 -17.61 8.01 0.65
N TYR A 9 -18.22 7.79 1.81
CA TYR A 9 -17.56 7.99 3.08
C TYR A 9 -18.05 6.97 4.10
N SER A 10 -17.12 6.50 4.91
CA SER A 10 -17.42 5.71 6.10
C SER A 10 -16.36 5.97 7.16
N SER A 11 -16.71 5.81 8.43
CA SER A 11 -15.67 5.75 9.46
C SER A 11 -15.08 4.34 9.54
N ASN A 12 -15.95 3.34 9.63
CA ASN A 12 -15.57 1.93 9.67
C ASN A 12 -16.40 1.15 8.66
N MET A 13 -15.76 0.37 7.80
CA MET A 13 -16.44 -0.64 6.99
C MET A 13 -15.68 -1.95 7.01
N MET A 14 -16.43 -3.02 6.81
CA MET A 14 -15.84 -4.33 6.60
C MET A 14 -15.45 -4.47 5.13
N GLU A 15 -16.38 -4.24 4.21
CA GLU A 15 -16.14 -4.57 2.81
C GLU A 15 -16.79 -3.55 1.88
N SER A 16 -16.07 -3.18 0.82
CA SER A 16 -16.64 -2.43 -0.29
C SER A 16 -15.93 -2.68 -1.61
N SER A 17 -16.67 -2.75 -2.71
CA SER A 17 -16.01 -2.80 -4.02
C SER A 17 -15.33 -1.47 -4.36
N TRP A 18 -16.02 -0.36 -4.09
CA TRP A 18 -15.53 1.00 -4.35
C TRP A 18 -15.79 1.93 -3.16
N LEU A 19 -14.72 2.59 -2.71
CA LEU A 19 -14.81 3.58 -1.64
C LEU A 19 -13.92 4.80 -1.90
N LEU A 20 -14.45 5.99 -1.63
CA LEU A 20 -13.65 7.21 -1.74
C LEU A 20 -12.80 7.44 -0.48
N TYR A 21 -13.41 7.37 0.71
CA TYR A 21 -12.74 7.65 1.99
C TYR A 21 -13.20 6.73 3.12
N SER A 22 -12.24 6.28 3.94
CA SER A 22 -12.53 5.69 5.24
C SER A 22 -11.44 5.92 6.29
N SER A 23 -11.80 6.01 7.56
CA SER A 23 -10.77 5.90 8.60
C SER A 23 -10.26 4.47 8.76
N ASN A 24 -11.16 3.46 8.76
CA ASN A 24 -10.79 2.06 8.88
C ASN A 24 -11.57 1.21 7.87
N MET A 25 -10.88 0.47 7.01
CA MET A 25 -11.50 -0.62 6.24
C MET A 25 -10.76 -1.93 6.45
N MET A 26 -11.52 -3.02 6.40
CA MET A 26 -10.92 -4.34 6.28
C MET A 26 -10.58 -4.63 4.82
N GLU A 27 -11.55 -4.56 3.91
CA GLU A 27 -11.34 -4.99 2.54
C GLU A 27 -11.95 -4.04 1.52
N SER A 28 -11.20 -3.78 0.44
CA SER A 28 -11.76 -3.12 -0.74
C SER A 28 -11.10 -3.51 -2.05
N SER A 29 -11.88 -3.56 -3.13
CA SER A 29 -11.26 -3.69 -4.46
C SER A 29 -10.58 -2.38 -4.85
N TRP A 30 -11.25 -1.25 -4.63
CA TRP A 30 -10.75 0.08 -4.96
C TRP A 30 -11.01 1.05 -3.81
N LEU A 31 -9.94 1.68 -3.34
CA LEU A 31 -10.00 2.73 -2.33
C LEU A 31 -9.15 3.93 -2.76
N LEU A 32 -9.70 5.13 -2.57
CA LEU A 32 -8.95 6.36 -2.81
C LEU A 32 -8.15 6.78 -1.58
N TYR A 33 -8.76 6.83 -0.40
CA TYR A 33 -8.07 7.24 0.83
C TYR A 33 -8.48 6.44 2.05
N SER A 34 -7.49 6.11 2.87
CA SER A 34 -7.73 5.61 4.22
C SER A 34 -6.71 5.99 5.26
N ASP A 35 -7.11 6.06 6.52
CA ASP A 35 -6.10 6.05 7.59
C ASP A 35 -5.54 4.63 7.76
N ASN A 36 -6.40 3.62 7.97
CA ASN A 36 -6.00 2.23 8.12
C ASN A 36 -6.74 1.31 7.14
N MET A 37 -6.00 0.46 6.44
CA MET A 37 -6.56 -0.69 5.72
C MET A 37 -5.86 -1.96 6.07
N MET A 38 -6.62 -3.04 6.08
CA MET A 38 -6.04 -4.37 6.02
C MET A 38 -5.70 -4.71 4.57
N GLU A 39 -6.69 -4.74 3.69
CA GLU A 39 -6.52 -5.30 2.34
C GLU A 39 -7.14 -4.41 1.26
N SER A 40 -6.39 -4.22 0.18
CA SER A 40 -6.93 -3.63 -1.04
C SER A 40 -6.33 -4.21 -2.31
N SER A 41 -7.10 -4.26 -3.39
CA SER A 41 -6.48 -4.51 -4.70
C SER A 41 -5.78 -3.24 -5.21
N TRP A 42 -6.48 -2.11 -5.16
CA TRP A 42 -5.99 -0.80 -5.56
C TRP A 42 -6.20 0.23 -4.47
N LEU A 43 -5.14 0.98 -4.16
CA LEU A 43 -5.15 2.06 -3.20
C LEU A 43 -4.40 3.28 -3.75
N LEU A 44 -5.00 4.47 -3.62
CA LEU A 44 -4.27 5.71 -3.93
C LEU A 44 -3.44 6.20 -2.72
N TYR A 45 -4.03 6.28 -1.53
CA TYR A 45 -3.32 6.76 -0.34
C TYR A 45 -3.77 6.05 0.94
N SER A 46 -2.79 5.77 1.80
CA SER A 46 -3.01 5.31 3.16
C SER A 46 -2.00 5.84 4.16
N SER A 47 -2.38 5.92 5.44
CA SER A 47 -1.37 6.00 6.50
C SER A 47 -0.78 4.61 6.77
N ASN A 48 -1.63 3.62 7.07
CA ASN A 48 -1.22 2.26 7.36
C ASN A 48 -1.96 1.28 6.47
N MET A 49 -1.21 0.35 5.89
CA MET A 49 -1.75 -0.75 5.10
C MET A 49 -1.06 -2.05 5.48
N MET A 50 -1.81 -3.13 5.54
CA MET A 50 -1.20 -4.46 5.63
C MET A 50 -0.87 -4.97 4.23
N GLU A 51 -1.84 -5.00 3.32
CA GLU A 51 -1.63 -5.64 2.02
C GLU A 51 -2.28 -4.87 0.85
N SER A 52 -1.50 -4.72 -0.22
CA SER A 52 -2.00 -4.27 -1.51
C SER A 52 -1.66 -5.27 -2.61
N PHE A 53 -2.67 -5.91 -3.17
CA PHE A 53 -2.47 -7.04 -4.08
C PHE A 53 -2.00 -6.62 -5.48
N LEU A 54 -2.47 -5.49 -6.01
CA LEU A 54 -2.08 -5.02 -7.34
C LEU A 54 -1.21 -3.78 -7.25
N ALA A 55 -1.72 -2.70 -6.66
CA ALA A 55 -0.95 -1.47 -6.54
C ALA A 55 -1.41 -0.57 -5.40
N ALA A 56 -0.43 0.09 -4.81
CA ALA A 56 -0.61 1.26 -3.97
C ALA A 56 0.20 2.44 -4.54
N LEU A 57 -0.31 3.67 -4.42
CA LEU A 57 0.42 4.86 -4.88
C LEU A 57 1.26 5.43 -3.74
N TYR A 58 0.66 5.61 -2.56
CA TYR A 58 1.35 6.11 -1.38
C TYR A 58 0.88 5.38 -0.12
N SER A 59 1.84 4.96 0.71
CA SER A 59 1.54 4.57 2.09
C SER A 59 2.64 4.99 3.05
N SER A 60 2.31 5.53 4.22
CA SER A 60 3.37 5.81 5.21
C SER A 60 3.99 4.51 5.75
N ASN A 61 3.15 3.52 6.10
CA ASN A 61 3.58 2.19 6.52
C ASN A 61 2.83 1.14 5.71
N MET A 62 3.55 0.23 5.07
CA MET A 62 2.93 -0.80 4.26
C MET A 62 3.70 -2.12 4.38
N MET A 63 3.00 -3.18 4.77
CA MET A 63 3.67 -4.46 5.02
C MET A 63 3.99 -5.16 3.70
N GLU A 64 3.02 -5.31 2.81
CA GLU A 64 3.22 -6.06 1.57
C GLU A 64 2.54 -5.41 0.35
N SER A 65 3.30 -5.26 -0.73
CA SER A 65 2.76 -4.76 -1.99
C SER A 65 3.36 -5.46 -3.20
N SER A 66 2.51 -5.74 -4.19
CA SER A 66 3.03 -6.10 -5.51
C SER A 66 3.75 -4.90 -6.15
N TRP A 67 3.09 -3.74 -6.18
CA TRP A 67 3.61 -2.50 -6.76
C TRP A 67 3.32 -1.33 -5.84
N LEU A 68 4.34 -0.55 -5.55
CA LEU A 68 4.20 0.68 -4.78
C LEU A 68 5.07 1.79 -5.37
N LEU A 69 4.55 3.02 -5.37
CA LEU A 69 5.30 4.17 -5.85
C LEU A 69 6.09 4.85 -4.73
N TYR A 70 5.46 5.10 -3.58
CA TYR A 70 6.14 5.72 -2.45
C TYR A 70 5.73 5.10 -1.11
N SER A 71 6.71 4.95 -0.23
CA SER A 71 6.48 4.68 1.18
C SER A 71 7.47 5.38 2.10
N ASP A 72 7.09 5.58 3.36
CA ASP A 72 8.12 5.86 4.37
C ASP A 72 8.73 4.54 4.84
N ASN A 73 7.92 3.56 5.25
CA ASN A 73 8.38 2.24 5.67
C ASN A 73 7.69 1.11 4.89
N MET A 74 8.48 0.21 4.32
CA MET A 74 7.98 -1.07 3.81
C MET A 74 8.73 -2.27 4.35
N MET A 75 7.96 -3.33 4.55
CA MET A 75 8.52 -4.64 4.79
C MET A 75 8.82 -5.34 3.45
N GLU A 76 7.84 -5.53 2.58
CA GLU A 76 8.02 -6.33 1.38
C GLU A 76 7.36 -5.69 0.15
N SER A 77 8.09 -5.70 -0.96
CA SER A 77 7.53 -5.32 -2.25
C SER A 77 8.12 -6.12 -3.42
N SER A 78 7.29 -6.45 -4.40
CA SER A 78 7.84 -6.92 -5.67
C SER A 78 8.49 -5.76 -6.43
N TRP A 79 7.80 -4.62 -6.50
CA TRP A 79 8.29 -3.40 -7.17
C TRP A 79 8.05 -2.17 -6.30
N LEU A 80 9.11 -1.41 -6.05
CA LEU A 80 9.05 -0.13 -5.37
C LEU A 80 9.88 0.94 -6.05
N LEU A 81 9.31 2.14 -6.18
CA LEU A 81 10.07 3.30 -6.65
C LEU A 81 10.82 3.98 -5.50
N TYR A 82 10.13 4.42 -4.45
CA TYR A 82 10.75 5.20 -3.38
C TYR A 82 10.36 4.72 -1.99
N SER A 83 11.34 4.71 -1.10
CA SER A 83 11.17 4.45 0.34
C SER A 83 12.12 5.23 1.21
N SER A 84 11.75 5.48 2.46
CA SER A 84 12.75 5.82 3.47
C SER A 84 13.42 4.54 3.98
N ASN A 85 12.64 3.55 4.42
CA ASN A 85 13.13 2.28 4.98
C ASN A 85 12.51 1.08 4.26
N MET A 86 13.37 0.16 3.82
CA MET A 86 12.99 -1.09 3.15
C MET A 86 13.61 -2.29 3.82
N MET A 87 12.79 -3.31 4.08
CA MET A 87 13.31 -4.61 4.47
C MET A 87 13.67 -5.44 3.25
N GLU A 88 12.71 -5.70 2.37
CA GLU A 88 12.89 -6.57 1.21
C GLU A 88 12.18 -6.03 -0.04
N SER A 89 12.86 -6.14 -1.18
CA SER A 89 12.21 -5.97 -2.47
C SER A 89 12.88 -6.76 -3.57
N SER A 90 12.11 -7.15 -4.59
CA SER A 90 12.69 -7.68 -5.83
C SER A 90 13.25 -6.56 -6.73
N TRP A 91 12.55 -5.42 -6.79
CA TRP A 91 12.95 -4.23 -7.55
C TRP A 91 12.75 -2.97 -6.71
N LEU A 92 13.80 -2.15 -6.64
CA LEU A 92 13.80 -0.88 -5.92
C LEU A 92 14.57 0.17 -6.72
N LEU A 93 13.98 1.36 -6.91
CA LEU A 93 14.69 2.49 -7.50
C LEU A 93 15.49 3.28 -6.45
N TYR A 94 14.89 3.62 -5.30
CA TYR A 94 15.57 4.35 -4.23
C TYR A 94 15.06 3.99 -2.83
N SER A 95 16.00 3.80 -1.89
CA SER A 95 15.72 3.82 -0.45
C SER A 95 16.81 4.56 0.32
N SER A 96 16.46 5.24 1.40
CA SER A 96 17.49 5.75 2.32
C SER A 96 18.16 4.64 3.14
N ASN A 97 17.40 3.62 3.56
CA ASN A 97 17.88 2.45 4.29
C ASN A 97 17.30 1.16 3.73
N MET A 98 18.14 0.17 3.45
CA MET A 98 17.72 -1.15 2.99
C MET A 98 18.43 -2.29 3.72
N MET A 99 17.67 -3.28 4.19
CA MET A 99 18.22 -4.44 4.90
C MET A 99 18.58 -5.62 3.98
N LEU A 100 17.73 -5.99 3.01
CA LEU A 100 17.93 -7.15 2.14
C LEU A 100 17.55 -6.86 0.68
N PHE A 101 18.50 -7.04 -0.25
CA PHE A 101 18.28 -6.84 -1.69
C PHE A 101 18.40 -8.15 -2.47
N LYS A 102 17.29 -8.62 -3.07
CA LYS A 102 17.28 -9.77 -4.00
C LYS A 102 17.17 -9.26 -5.46
N LYS A 103 18.31 -8.91 -6.07
CA LYS A 103 18.60 -8.68 -7.53
C LYS A 103 17.37 -8.41 -8.44
N LEU A 104 17.22 -7.23 -9.07
CA LEU A 104 17.92 -6.80 -10.30
C LEU A 104 17.51 -5.36 -10.68
N CYS A 105 18.48 -4.43 -10.76
CA CYS A 105 18.63 -3.27 -11.68
C CYS A 105 19.21 -2.02 -11.00
N ASN A 106 20.38 -1.63 -11.50
CA ASN A 106 21.02 -0.33 -11.47
C ASN A 106 20.76 0.56 -10.26
N ARG A 107 21.60 0.32 -9.26
CA ARG A 107 22.21 1.33 -8.39
C ARG A 107 22.48 2.63 -9.17
N LEU A 108 21.52 3.54 -9.21
CA LEU A 108 21.75 4.95 -9.48
C LEU A 108 21.61 5.64 -8.13
N LEU A 109 22.78 6.10 -7.68
CA LEU A 109 23.05 6.96 -6.52
C LEU A 109 21.85 7.82 -6.08
#